data_AF-A0A537VKX5-F1
#
_entry.id   AF-A0A537VKX5-F1
#
_cell.length_a   1.000
_cell.length_b   1.000
_cell.length_c   1.000
_cell.angle_alpha   90.00
_cell.angle_beta   90.00
_cell.angle_gamma   90.00
#
_symmetry.space_group_name_H-M   'P 1'
#
loop_
_entity.id
_entity.type
_entity.pdbx_description
1 polymer ?
#
loop_
_entity_poly.entity_id
_entity_poly.type
_entity_poly.pdbx_seq_one_letter_code
_entity_poly.pdbx_strand_id
1 'polypeptide(L)'
;MAADHVLLYDADCGFCRWSLDKFLSRDRDGRIRAVPLQSPEADVLLKGMDVKTKMASWHLVKPDGTVYSAGAAVAPLLRLLPR
;
A
#
# COMPACT_ATOMS: atom_id res chain seq x y z
N MET A 1 10.31 -7.71 -12.74
CA MET A 1 10.26 -8.57 -11.52
C MET A 1 8.79 -8.66 -11.11
N ALA A 2 8.35 -9.71 -10.42
CA ALA A 2 6.99 -9.71 -9.88
C ALA A 2 6.89 -8.66 -8.78
N ALA A 3 5.78 -7.93 -8.71
CA ALA A 3 5.54 -6.97 -7.63
C ALA A 3 5.66 -7.69 -6.29
N ASP A 4 6.60 -7.25 -5.45
CA ASP A 4 6.95 -7.89 -4.19
C ASP A 4 6.36 -7.15 -2.99
N HIS A 5 5.89 -5.92 -3.20
CA HIS A 5 5.20 -5.10 -2.18
C HIS A 5 3.76 -4.82 -2.59
N VAL A 6 2.86 -4.79 -1.60
CA VAL A 6 1.45 -4.45 -1.81
C VAL A 6 1.13 -3.15 -1.10
N LEU A 7 0.65 -2.18 -1.85
CA LEU A 7 0.19 -0.89 -1.33
C LEU A 7 -1.33 -0.91 -1.27
N LEU A 8 -1.87 -1.00 -0.05
CA LEU A 8 -3.29 -0.91 0.21
C LEU A 8 -3.72 0.54 0.41
N TYR A 9 -4.77 0.94 -0.30
CA TYR A 9 -5.26 2.31 -0.32
C TYR A 9 -6.78 2.34 -0.28
N ASP A 10 -7.34 3.45 0.19
CA ASP A 10 -8.77 3.69 0.14
C ASP A 10 -9.17 4.16 -1.27
N ALA A 11 -10.00 3.38 -1.96
CA ALA A 11 -10.48 3.70 -3.30
C ALA A 11 -11.49 4.86 -3.34
N ASP A 12 -12.15 5.15 -2.22
CA ASP A 12 -13.15 6.21 -2.10
C ASP A 12 -12.51 7.55 -1.67
N CYS A 13 -11.22 7.54 -1.31
CA CYS A 13 -10.46 8.74 -0.95
C CYS A 13 -9.66 9.28 -2.15
N GLY A 14 -10.06 10.46 -2.65
CA GLY A 14 -9.38 11.14 -3.76
C GLY A 14 -7.91 11.45 -3.50
N PHE A 15 -7.56 11.79 -2.26
CA PHE A 15 -6.17 12.02 -1.85
C PHE A 15 -5.33 10.73 -1.87
N CYS A 16 -5.89 9.60 -1.42
CA CYS A 16 -5.22 8.30 -1.46
C CYS A 16 -4.93 7.87 -2.90
N ARG A 17 -5.92 8.00 -3.78
CA ARG A 17 -5.77 7.70 -5.21
C ARG A 17 -4.73 8.60 -5.89
N TRP A 18 -4.81 9.91 -5.68
CA TRP A 18 -3.82 10.83 -6.24
C TRP A 18 -2.41 10.53 -5.75
N SER A 19 -2.24 10.22 -4.46
CA SER A 19 -0.94 9.86 -3.89
C SER A 19 -0.42 8.54 -4.46
N LEU A 20 -1.30 7.54 -4.59
CA LEU A 20 -1.00 6.25 -5.22
C LEU A 20 -0.47 6.44 -6.64
N ASP A 21 -1.15 7.24 -7.47
CA ASP A 21 -0.72 7.50 -8.85
C ASP A 21 0.69 8.11 -8.90
N LYS A 22 1.03 8.98 -7.94
CA LYS A 22 2.40 9.52 -7.83
C LYS A 22 3.42 8.43 -7.53
N PHE A 23 3.12 7.52 -6.61
CA PHE A 23 4.03 6.42 -6.29
C PHE A 23 4.19 5.44 -7.46
N LEU A 24 3.09 5.01 -8.07
CA LEU A 24 3.13 4.09 -9.22
C LEU A 24 3.84 4.71 -10.43
N SER A 25 3.69 6.02 -10.67
CA SER A 25 4.42 6.70 -11.76
C SER A 25 5.93 6.74 -11.57
N ARG A 26 6.41 6.56 -10.33
CA ARG A 26 7.82 6.49 -9.96
C ARG A 26 8.32 5.05 -9.82
N ASP A 27 7.44 4.07 -9.69
CA ASP A 27 7.79 2.66 -9.59
C ASP A 27 8.24 2.07 -10.94
N ARG A 28 9.45 2.45 -11.38
CA ARG A 28 10.01 2.03 -12.67
C ARG A 28 10.26 0.53 -12.75
N ASP A 29 10.49 -0.10 -11.61
CA ASP A 29 10.82 -1.52 -11.50
C ASP A 29 9.57 -2.41 -11.33
N GLY A 30 8.37 -1.81 -11.22
CA GLY A 30 7.10 -2.50 -11.06
C GLY A 30 7.03 -3.33 -9.77
N ARG A 31 7.60 -2.82 -8.69
CA ARG A 31 7.72 -3.52 -7.40
C ARG A 31 6.48 -3.37 -6.52
N ILE A 32 5.61 -2.41 -6.81
CA ILE A 32 4.45 -2.06 -6.01
C ILE A 32 3.17 -2.48 -6.73
N ARG A 33 2.36 -3.29 -6.05
CA ARG A 33 1.01 -3.62 -6.49
C ARG A 33 -0.02 -2.88 -5.65
N ALA A 34 -0.92 -2.15 -6.31
CA ALA A 34 -1.98 -1.42 -5.63
C ALA A 34 -3.19 -2.34 -5.36
N VAL A 35 -3.71 -2.33 -4.13
CA VAL A 35 -4.90 -3.10 -3.73
C VAL A 35 -5.88 -2.20 -2.98
N PRO A 36 -7.16 -2.10 -3.39
CA PRO A 36 -8.15 -1.36 -2.63
C PRO A 36 -8.39 -1.98 -1.26
N LEU A 37 -8.52 -1.17 -0.20
CA LEU A 37 -8.89 -1.63 1.14
C LEU A 37 -10.28 -2.28 1.15
N GLN A 38 -11.14 -1.89 0.23
CA GLN A 38 -12.48 -2.44 0.01
C GLN A 38 -12.45 -3.86 -0.58
N SER A 39 -11.31 -4.35 -1.06
CA SER A 39 -11.21 -5.67 -1.69
C SER A 39 -11.12 -6.81 -0.66
N PRO A 40 -11.62 -8.02 -0.99
CA PRO A 40 -11.43 -9.21 -0.17
C PRO A 40 -9.96 -9.57 0.04
N GLU A 41 -9.11 -9.23 -0.93
CA GLU A 41 -7.67 -9.43 -0.83
C GLU A 41 -7.06 -8.60 0.32
N ALA A 42 -7.56 -7.38 0.54
CA ALA A 42 -7.11 -6.57 1.65
C ALA A 42 -7.41 -7.20 3.01
N ASP A 43 -8.52 -7.93 3.15
CA ASP A 43 -8.86 -8.66 4.38
C ASP A 43 -7.89 -9.81 4.65
N VAL A 44 -7.41 -10.47 3.58
CA VAL A 44 -6.40 -11.53 3.69
C VAL A 44 -5.04 -10.96 4.06
N LEU A 45 -4.62 -9.88 3.39
CA LEU A 45 -3.31 -9.25 3.60
C LEU A 45 -3.18 -8.55 4.96
N LEU A 46 -4.29 -8.01 5.48
CA LEU A 46 -4.34 -7.33 6.77
C LEU A 46 -5.03 -8.18 7.85
N LYS A 47 -4.98 -9.51 7.69
CA LYS A 47 -5.60 -10.45 8.63
C LYS A 47 -5.20 -10.13 10.07
N GLY A 48 -6.19 -9.90 10.93
CA GLY A 48 -6.00 -9.56 12.34
C GLY A 48 -6.02 -8.06 12.64
N MET A 49 -6.07 -7.20 11.62
CA MET A 49 -6.36 -5.78 11.78
C MET A 49 -7.88 -5.57 11.81
N ASP A 50 -8.38 -4.81 12.78
CA ASP A 50 -9.79 -4.46 12.81
C ASP A 50 -10.14 -3.45 11.70
N VAL A 51 -11.42 -3.42 11.29
CA VAL A 51 -11.90 -2.59 10.19
C VAL A 51 -11.63 -1.10 10.41
N LYS A 52 -11.73 -0.61 11.66
CA LYS A 52 -11.51 0.81 11.95
C LYS A 52 -10.04 1.17 11.75
N THR A 53 -9.11 0.34 12.22
CA THR A 53 -7.67 0.53 12.00
C THR A 53 -7.30 0.39 10.52
N LYS A 54 -7.87 -0.61 9.84
CA LYS A 54 -7.69 -0.84 8.39
C LYS A 54 -8.12 0.37 7.56
N MET A 55 -9.24 1.00 7.90
CA MET A 55 -9.78 2.14 7.15
C MET A 55 -9.24 3.49 7.64
N ALA A 56 -8.49 3.53 8.75
CA ALA A 56 -7.92 4.77 9.29
C ALA A 56 -6.76 5.32 8.43
N SER A 57 -6.15 4.49 7.59
CA SER A 57 -4.99 4.88 6.80
C SER A 57 -4.75 3.97 5.59
N TRP A 58 -3.78 4.33 4.77
CA TRP A 58 -3.20 3.43 3.77
C TRP A 58 -2.13 2.55 4.42
N HIS A 59 -1.83 1.41 3.79
CA HIS A 59 -0.92 0.40 4.32
C HIS A 59 0.03 -0.12 3.25
N LEU A 60 1.28 -0.39 3.63
CA LEU A 60 2.26 -1.08 2.80
C LEU A 60 2.56 -2.43 3.41
N VAL A 61 2.35 -3.49 2.64
CA VAL A 61 2.71 -4.87 3.01
C VAL A 61 3.97 -5.26 2.27
N LYS A 62 4.98 -5.66 3.02
CA LYS A 62 6.24 -6.20 2.50
C LYS A 62 6.11 -7.68 2.10
N PRO A 63 7.06 -8.22 1.32
CA PRO A 63 7.07 -9.63 0.95
C PRO A 63 7.13 -10.58 2.15
N ASP A 64 7.68 -10.13 3.28
CA ASP A 64 7.76 -10.87 4.53
C ASP A 64 6.48 -10.81 5.39
N GLY A 65 5.43 -10.13 4.90
CA GLY A 65 4.16 -9.92 5.60
C GLY A 65 4.17 -8.75 6.58
N THR A 66 5.28 -8.01 6.71
CA THR A 66 5.33 -6.82 7.58
C THR A 66 4.42 -5.73 7.03
N VAL A 67 3.58 -5.17 7.89
CA VAL A 67 2.66 -4.08 7.56
C VAL A 67 3.17 -2.77 8.13
N TYR A 68 3.30 -1.75 7.29
CA TYR A 68 3.48 -0.37 7.70
C TYR A 68 2.20 0.42 7.39
N SER A 69 1.80 1.31 8.29
CA SER A 69 0.56 2.11 8.14
C SER A 69 0.88 3.60 8.11
N ALA A 70 0.07 4.38 7.40
CA ALA A 70 0.14 5.85 7.38
C ALA A 70 1.57 6.38 7.13
N GLY A 71 2.02 7.37 7.91
CA GLY A 71 3.34 7.97 7.77
C GLY A 71 4.50 6.98 7.91
N ALA A 72 4.34 5.91 8.69
CA ALA A 72 5.38 4.89 8.85
C ALA A 72 5.65 4.11 7.56
N ALA A 73 4.69 4.07 6.62
CA ALA A 73 4.83 3.43 5.33
C ALA A 73 5.59 4.29 4.30
N VAL A 74 5.73 5.61 4.51
CA VAL A 74 6.37 6.53 3.56
C VAL A 74 7.86 6.20 3.36
N ALA A 75 8.62 6.06 4.45
CA ALA A 75 10.06 5.82 4.35
C ALA A 75 10.39 4.46 3.68
N PRO A 76 9.74 3.33 4.03
CA PRO A 76 9.88 2.08 3.28
C PRO A 76 9.48 2.20 1.82
N LEU A 77 8.38 2.89 1.51
CA LEU A 77 7.89 3.06 0.13
C LEU A 77 8.88 3.85 -0.73
N LEU A 78 9.44 4.95 -0.21
CA LEU A 78 10.42 5.77 -0.93
C LEU A 78 11.71 5.01 -1.24
N ARG A 79 12.09 3.99 -0.45
CA ARG A 79 13.26 3.15 -0.73
C ARG A 79 13.06 2.21 -1.93
N LEU A 80 11.80 1.98 -2.33
CA LEU A 80 11.47 1.17 -3.51
C LEU A 80 11.51 1.98 -4.79
N LEU A 81 11.46 3.31 -4.69
CA LEU A 81 11.44 4.19 -5.84
C LEU A 81 12.87 4.58 -6.22
N PRO A 82 13.20 4.61 -7.53
CA PRO A 82 14.45 5.20 -8.00
C PRO A 82 14.55 6.67 -7.55
N ARG A 83 15.79 7.10 -7.27
CA ARG A 83 16.11 8.47 -6.87
C ARG A 83 15.92 9.47 -8.01
#